data_AF-A0A0G1DLD8-F1
#
_entry.id   AF-A0A0G1DLD8-F1
#
_cell.length_a   1.000
_cell.length_b   1.000
_cell.length_c   1.000
_cell.angle_alpha   90.00
_cell.angle_beta   90.00
_cell.angle_gamma   90.00
#
_symmetry.space_group_name_H-M   'P 1'
#
loop_
_entity.id
_entity.type
_entity.pdbx_description
1 polymer ?
#
loop_
_entity_poly.entity_id
_entity_poly.type
_entity_poly.pdbx_seq_one_letter_code
_entity_poly.pdbx_strand_id
1 'polypeptide(L)'
;MAKLLKTAFVILLVISFIEVFYYLFYLNSFKLLFSKPDTADISGKQAVNETEPPGTPAISVTPAVHPDVLERLRNYKYDPKSKMSIKTELQTEIKDIDYDGRQSGGDFYPFALKIVTTSGRDFWMYFPNFLYQKVKVYSKTDGVDQPLKPGDLKIGDTVLLVETYNPRFAPDNPEQVISYEIFRIQ
;
A
#
# COMPACT_ATOMS: atom_id res chain seq x y z
N MET A 1 -43.38 -2.81 -34.36
CA MET A 1 -42.63 -3.54 -33.31
C MET A 1 -41.20 -3.91 -33.71
N ALA A 2 -40.97 -4.61 -34.83
CA ALA A 2 -39.63 -5.12 -35.18
C ALA A 2 -38.51 -4.06 -35.32
N LYS A 3 -38.83 -2.82 -35.75
CA LYS A 3 -37.83 -1.73 -35.84
C LYS A 3 -37.35 -1.25 -34.47
N LEU A 4 -38.27 -1.04 -33.52
CA LEU A 4 -37.96 -0.64 -32.15
C LEU A 4 -37.14 -1.71 -31.41
N LEU A 5 -37.47 -2.99 -31.60
CA LEU A 5 -36.72 -4.09 -31.00
C LEU A 5 -35.28 -4.16 -31.53
N LYS A 6 -35.09 -3.94 -32.84
CA LYS A 6 -33.74 -3.86 -33.45
C LYS A 6 -32.96 -2.67 -32.91
N THR A 7 -33.58 -1.51 -32.74
CA THR A 7 -32.93 -0.33 -32.17
C THR A 7 -32.50 -0.57 -30.72
N ALA A 8 -33.37 -1.15 -29.89
CA ALA A 8 -33.03 -1.48 -28.51
C ALA A 8 -31.88 -2.51 -28.42
N PHE A 9 -31.89 -3.51 -29.31
CA PHE A 9 -30.82 -4.50 -29.40
C PHE A 9 -29.48 -3.88 -29.78
N VAL A 10 -29.45 -2.97 -30.76
CA VAL A 10 -28.23 -2.26 -31.17
C VAL A 10 -27.69 -1.38 -30.04
N ILE A 11 -28.56 -0.69 -29.30
CA ILE A 11 -28.14 0.14 -28.16
C ILE A 11 -27.50 -0.73 -27.06
N LEU A 12 -28.13 -1.85 -26.71
CA LEU A 12 -27.59 -2.81 -25.74
C LEU A 12 -26.22 -3.34 -26.19
N LEU A 13 -26.09 -3.66 -27.48
CA LEU A 13 -24.84 -4.14 -28.07
C LEU A 13 -23.72 -3.10 -27.95
N VAL A 14 -24.02 -1.82 -28.21
CA VAL A 14 -23.06 -0.72 -28.06
C VAL A 14 -22.65 -0.53 -26.60
N ILE A 15 -23.59 -0.58 -25.67
CA ILE A 15 -23.29 -0.47 -24.23
C ILE A 15 -22.36 -1.61 -23.80
N SER A 16 -22.66 -2.86 -24.19
CA SER A 16 -21.81 -4.01 -23.89
C SER A 16 -20.42 -3.88 -24.51
N PHE A 17 -20.30 -3.35 -25.73
CA PHE A 17 -18.99 -3.10 -26.34
C PHE A 17 -18.18 -2.07 -25.56
N ILE A 18 -18.80 -0.96 -25.13
CA ILE A 18 -18.15 0.08 -24.33
C ILE A 18 -17.66 -0.50 -23.00
N GLU A 19 -18.48 -1.31 -22.34
CA GLU A 19 -18.16 -1.94 -21.06
C GLU A 19 -16.98 -2.91 -21.19
N VAL A 20 -16.99 -3.77 -22.22
CA VAL A 20 -15.88 -4.68 -22.51
C VAL A 20 -14.60 -3.91 -22.83
N PHE A 21 -14.68 -2.82 -23.60
CA PHE A 21 -13.52 -1.98 -23.89
C PHE A 21 -12.99 -1.28 -22.65
N TYR A 22 -13.86 -0.79 -21.78
CA TYR A 22 -13.50 -0.18 -20.50
C TYR A 22 -12.76 -1.18 -19.60
N TYR A 23 -13.30 -2.39 -19.44
CA TYR A 23 -12.64 -3.43 -18.65
C TYR A 23 -11.30 -3.87 -19.26
N LEU A 24 -11.23 -4.07 -20.58
CA LEU A 24 -9.99 -4.41 -21.26
C LEU A 24 -8.94 -3.30 -21.13
N PHE A 25 -9.31 -2.03 -21.27
CA PHE A 25 -8.39 -0.91 -21.18
C PHE A 25 -7.94 -0.66 -19.73
N TYR A 26 -8.85 -0.77 -18.76
CA TYR A 26 -8.52 -0.64 -17.33
C TYR A 26 -7.59 -1.79 -16.87
N LEU A 27 -7.88 -3.02 -17.29
CA LEU A 27 -7.03 -4.19 -16.99
C LEU A 27 -5.67 -4.12 -17.70
N ASN A 28 -5.60 -3.65 -18.95
CA ASN A 28 -4.32 -3.46 -19.65
C ASN A 28 -3.51 -2.30 -19.08
N SER A 29 -4.14 -1.21 -18.65
CA SER A 29 -3.46 -0.07 -18.01
C SER A 29 -2.87 -0.49 -16.66
N PHE A 30 -3.56 -1.35 -15.91
CA PHE A 30 -3.01 -1.98 -14.72
C PHE A 30 -1.84 -2.92 -15.06
N LYS A 31 -1.94 -3.75 -16.11
CA LYS A 31 -0.79 -4.55 -16.56
C LYS A 31 0.38 -3.68 -17.03
N LEU A 32 0.16 -2.54 -17.66
CA LEU A 32 1.25 -1.67 -18.12
C LEU A 32 2.02 -1.00 -16.97
N LEU A 33 1.36 -0.78 -15.82
CA LEU A 33 2.00 -0.23 -14.61
C LEU A 33 2.76 -1.29 -13.79
N PHE A 34 2.47 -2.59 -13.99
CA PHE A 34 3.09 -3.69 -13.23
C PHE A 34 3.89 -4.70 -14.09
N SER A 35 3.84 -4.59 -15.41
CA SER A 35 4.74 -5.29 -16.31
C SER A 35 6.08 -4.56 -16.32
N LYS A 36 7.04 -5.10 -15.56
CA LYS A 36 8.47 -4.85 -15.82
C LYS A 36 8.70 -5.00 -17.33
N PRO A 37 9.42 -4.07 -17.99
CA PRO A 37 9.92 -4.37 -19.31
C PRO A 37 10.81 -5.60 -19.18
N ASP A 38 10.53 -6.62 -20.00
CA ASP A 38 11.39 -7.75 -20.17
C ASP A 38 12.82 -7.26 -20.38
N THR A 39 13.73 -7.85 -19.62
CA THR A 39 15.17 -7.70 -19.70
C THR A 39 15.63 -7.88 -21.15
N ALA A 40 15.81 -6.76 -21.85
CA ALA A 40 16.69 -6.69 -23.00
C ALA A 40 18.12 -6.85 -22.45
N ASP A 41 18.67 -8.01 -22.71
CA ASP A 41 20.06 -8.38 -22.54
C ASP A 41 20.96 -7.33 -23.23
N ILE A 42 21.57 -6.44 -22.43
CA ILE A 42 22.64 -5.56 -22.88
C ILE A 42 23.88 -5.88 -22.06
N SER A 43 24.52 -6.97 -22.43
CA SER A 43 25.97 -7.12 -22.30
C SER A 43 26.64 -5.96 -23.04
N GLY A 44 27.02 -4.92 -22.30
CA GLY A 44 27.68 -3.73 -22.81
C GLY A 44 28.62 -3.17 -21.76
N LYS A 45 29.91 -3.40 -21.96
CA LYS A 45 31.03 -3.03 -21.11
C LYS A 45 31.06 -1.53 -20.74
N GLN A 46 31.41 -1.27 -19.47
CA GLN A 46 32.22 -0.17 -18.93
C GLN A 46 32.14 1.24 -19.57
N ALA A 47 31.83 2.22 -18.72
CA ALA A 47 32.79 3.29 -18.44
C ALA A 47 32.70 3.67 -16.95
N VAL A 48 33.76 3.32 -16.22
CA VAL A 48 34.10 3.87 -14.90
C VAL A 48 34.63 5.29 -15.11
N ASN A 49 34.20 6.24 -14.27
CA ASN A 49 35.03 7.27 -13.63
C ASN A 49 34.19 7.99 -12.55
N GLU A 50 34.38 7.60 -11.29
CA GLU A 50 34.99 8.41 -10.20
C GLU A 50 34.05 9.52 -9.70
N THR A 51 33.54 9.49 -8.47
CA THR A 51 34.33 9.77 -7.25
C THR A 51 33.56 9.26 -6.01
N GLU A 52 34.16 8.37 -5.22
CA GLU A 52 33.66 7.96 -3.88
C GLU A 52 33.95 9.03 -2.81
N PRO A 53 33.14 9.11 -1.74
CA PRO A 53 33.66 9.22 -0.39
C PRO A 53 33.57 7.85 0.33
N PRO A 54 34.44 7.61 1.32
CA PRO A 54 34.74 6.27 1.81
C PRO A 54 33.68 5.74 2.78
N GLY A 55 33.40 4.44 2.67
CA GLY A 55 33.05 3.62 3.83
C GLY A 55 31.57 3.58 4.23
N THR A 56 30.72 3.02 3.38
CA THR A 56 29.71 2.08 3.88
C THR A 56 29.49 1.03 2.80
N PRO A 57 29.80 -0.26 3.03
CA PRO A 57 29.38 -1.28 2.08
C PRO A 57 27.86 -1.20 2.00
N ALA A 58 27.33 -0.76 0.86
CA ALA A 58 25.92 -0.89 0.55
C ALA A 58 25.65 -2.38 0.40
N ILE A 59 25.39 -3.06 1.51
CA ILE A 59 24.91 -4.44 1.50
C ILE A 59 23.51 -4.35 0.92
N SER A 60 23.42 -4.49 -0.40
CA SER A 60 22.16 -4.74 -1.11
C SER A 60 21.71 -6.14 -0.72
N VAL A 61 21.15 -6.28 0.48
CA VAL A 61 20.47 -7.50 0.88
C VAL A 61 19.20 -7.55 0.03
N THR A 62 19.22 -8.30 -1.07
CA THR A 62 17.99 -8.74 -1.71
C THR A 62 17.13 -9.35 -0.61
N PRO A 63 15.89 -8.90 -0.35
CA PRO A 63 15.06 -9.45 0.72
C PRO A 63 14.99 -10.96 0.56
N ALA A 64 15.70 -11.69 1.42
CA ALA A 64 15.76 -13.13 1.35
C ALA A 64 14.45 -13.65 1.93
N VAL A 65 13.51 -14.00 1.05
CA VAL A 65 12.31 -14.72 1.48
C VAL A 65 12.77 -16.11 1.92
N HIS A 66 12.49 -16.47 3.17
CA HIS A 66 12.89 -17.76 3.74
C HIS A 66 12.41 -18.91 2.85
N PRO A 67 13.24 -19.94 2.56
CA PRO A 67 12.86 -21.05 1.67
C PRO A 67 11.53 -21.70 2.04
N ASP A 68 11.25 -21.88 3.32
CA ASP A 68 9.98 -22.42 3.82
C ASP A 68 8.76 -21.57 3.44
N VAL A 69 8.92 -20.24 3.32
CA VAL A 69 7.85 -19.34 2.87
C VAL A 69 7.62 -19.52 1.38
N LEU A 70 8.69 -19.65 0.58
CA LEU A 70 8.58 -19.95 -0.85
C LEU A 70 7.96 -21.34 -1.08
N GLU A 71 8.31 -22.33 -0.27
CA GLU A 71 7.76 -23.68 -0.35
C GLU A 71 6.28 -23.69 0.06
N ARG A 72 5.90 -22.98 1.13
CA ARG A 72 4.49 -22.82 1.53
C ARG A 72 3.68 -22.08 0.48
N LEU A 73 4.21 -21.02 -0.13
CA LEU A 73 3.55 -20.30 -1.22
C LEU A 73 3.42 -21.16 -2.47
N ARG A 74 4.47 -21.92 -2.83
CA ARG A 74 4.48 -22.83 -3.98
C ARG A 74 3.50 -23.98 -3.81
N ASN A 75 3.37 -24.51 -2.59
CA ASN A 75 2.47 -25.60 -2.25
C ASN A 75 1.10 -25.11 -1.77
N TYR A 76 0.82 -23.81 -1.81
CA TYR A 76 -0.46 -23.24 -1.45
C TYR A 76 -1.52 -23.64 -2.48
N LYS A 77 -2.13 -24.82 -2.29
CA LYS A 77 -3.42 -25.12 -2.88
C LYS A 77 -4.42 -24.20 -2.20
N TYR A 78 -5.07 -23.33 -2.98
CA TYR A 78 -6.12 -22.44 -2.48
C TYR A 78 -7.15 -23.25 -1.67
N ASP A 79 -7.06 -23.14 -0.35
CA ASP A 79 -8.06 -23.66 0.58
C ASP A 79 -9.01 -22.51 0.90
N PRO A 80 -10.30 -22.60 0.54
CA PRO A 80 -11.28 -21.54 0.80
C PRO A 80 -11.48 -21.26 2.30
N LYS A 81 -10.97 -22.10 3.20
CA LYS A 81 -10.99 -21.88 4.66
C LYS A 81 -9.73 -21.20 5.20
N SER A 82 -8.65 -21.19 4.43
CA SER A 82 -7.39 -20.60 4.82
C SER A 82 -7.45 -19.07 4.67
N LYS A 83 -7.07 -18.34 5.72
CA LYS A 83 -6.99 -16.87 5.71
C LYS A 83 -5.53 -16.45 5.56
N MET A 84 -5.24 -15.62 4.56
CA MET A 84 -3.94 -14.99 4.38
C MET A 84 -4.01 -13.55 4.90
N SER A 85 -3.02 -13.14 5.67
CA SER A 85 -2.80 -11.75 6.04
C SER A 85 -1.35 -11.37 5.75
N ILE A 86 -1.13 -10.12 5.40
CA ILE A 86 0.20 -9.53 5.28
C ILE A 86 0.36 -8.52 6.40
N LYS A 87 1.48 -8.63 7.12
CA LYS A 87 1.86 -7.70 8.18
C LYS A 87 3.06 -6.88 7.70
N THR A 88 2.96 -5.56 7.79
CA THR A 88 4.05 -4.62 7.49
C THR A 88 4.36 -3.78 8.71
N GLU A 89 5.64 -3.57 8.96
CA GLU A 89 6.14 -2.79 10.09
C GLU A 89 7.10 -1.72 9.57
N LEU A 90 6.87 -0.46 9.95
CA LEU A 90 7.69 0.67 9.55
C LEU A 90 7.95 1.58 10.76
N GLN A 91 9.22 1.71 11.15
CA GLN A 91 9.64 2.71 12.12
C GLN A 91 10.05 3.99 11.40
N THR A 92 9.47 5.13 11.78
CA THR A 92 9.67 6.44 11.13
C THR A 92 9.47 7.57 12.12
N GLU A 93 9.93 8.77 11.76
CA GLU A 93 9.60 10.03 12.44
C GLU A 93 8.36 10.68 11.77
N ILE A 94 7.50 11.32 12.58
CA ILE A 94 6.40 12.15 12.09
C ILE A 94 6.94 13.55 11.74
N LYS A 95 6.78 13.98 10.49
CA LYS A 95 7.20 15.31 10.02
C LYS A 95 6.10 16.35 10.05
N ASP A 96 4.86 15.93 9.88
CA ASP A 96 3.70 16.81 9.87
C ASP A 96 2.44 16.02 10.19
N ILE A 97 1.42 16.70 10.73
CA ILE A 97 0.13 16.09 11.08
C ILE A 97 -0.98 17.02 10.61
N ASP A 98 -1.91 16.46 9.84
CA ASP A 98 -3.15 17.13 9.48
C ASP A 98 -4.30 16.47 10.25
N TYR A 99 -4.78 17.16 11.28
CA TYR A 99 -5.87 16.70 12.14
C TYR A 99 -7.26 16.88 11.53
N ASP A 100 -7.37 17.66 10.45
CA ASP A 100 -8.66 17.99 9.80
C ASP A 100 -8.77 17.39 8.39
N GLY A 101 -7.73 16.68 7.93
CA GLY A 101 -7.70 16.06 6.62
C GLY A 101 -7.34 17.01 5.49
N ARG A 102 -6.34 16.65 4.70
CA ARG A 102 -5.83 17.55 3.66
C ARG A 102 -6.79 17.67 2.47
N GLN A 103 -7.25 18.90 2.19
CA GLN A 103 -7.83 19.44 0.94
C GLN A 103 -8.41 18.44 -0.10
N SER A 104 -9.38 17.61 0.30
CA SER A 104 -10.32 16.95 -0.62
C SER A 104 -11.72 16.81 -0.01
N GLY A 105 -12.14 17.80 0.80
CA GLY A 105 -13.33 17.73 1.64
C GLY A 105 -13.06 16.85 2.86
N GLY A 106 -12.80 17.46 4.02
CA GLY A 106 -12.35 16.83 5.27
C GLY A 106 -13.21 15.67 5.80
N ASP A 107 -14.33 15.34 5.14
CA ASP A 107 -15.21 14.24 5.52
C ASP A 107 -14.63 12.84 5.20
N PHE A 108 -13.79 12.71 4.16
CA PHE A 108 -13.32 11.38 3.73
C PHE A 108 -12.06 10.92 4.48
N TYR A 109 -11.14 11.83 4.76
CA TYR A 109 -9.87 11.57 5.43
C TYR A 109 -9.77 12.38 6.73
N PRO A 110 -10.38 11.92 7.84
CA PRO A 110 -10.39 12.68 9.11
C PRO A 110 -9.01 12.83 9.77
N PHE A 111 -7.96 12.23 9.23
CA PHE A 111 -6.61 12.27 9.77
C PHE A 111 -5.59 11.98 8.67
N ALA A 112 -4.47 12.70 8.67
CA ALA A 112 -3.32 12.37 7.82
C ALA A 112 -1.99 12.65 8.53
N LEU A 113 -0.99 11.84 8.21
CA LEU A 113 0.35 11.92 8.77
C LEU A 113 1.38 12.02 7.66
N LYS A 114 2.32 12.95 7.80
CA LYS A 114 3.51 12.99 6.95
C LYS A 114 4.64 12.27 7.67
N ILE A 115 5.20 11.27 7.00
CA ILE A 115 6.28 10.44 7.53
C ILE A 115 7.48 10.46 6.57
N VAL A 116 8.63 9.97 7.05
CA VAL A 116 9.83 9.77 6.25
C VAL A 116 9.94 8.29 5.89
N THR A 117 9.87 7.96 4.60
CA THR A 117 10.05 6.58 4.15
C THR A 117 11.47 6.11 4.40
N THR A 118 11.71 4.79 4.36
CA THR A 118 13.06 4.21 4.48
C THR A 118 14.08 4.77 3.49
N SER A 119 13.63 5.26 2.33
CA SER A 119 14.45 5.95 1.33
C SER A 119 14.66 7.46 1.59
N GLY A 120 14.28 7.98 2.75
CA GLY A 120 14.44 9.39 3.12
C GLY A 120 13.46 10.34 2.44
N ARG A 121 12.37 9.83 1.83
CA ARG A 121 11.37 10.67 1.14
C ARG A 121 10.21 10.99 2.07
N ASP A 122 9.75 12.22 1.98
CA ASP A 122 8.52 12.66 2.59
C ASP A 122 7.30 12.00 1.93
N PHE A 123 6.46 11.32 2.72
CA PHE A 123 5.25 10.67 2.25
C PHE A 123 4.06 11.00 3.15
N TRP A 124 2.93 11.34 2.52
CA TRP A 124 1.67 11.56 3.23
C TRP A 124 0.86 10.26 3.27
N MET A 125 0.59 9.79 4.48
CA MET A 125 -0.38 8.74 4.75
C MET A 125 -1.73 9.37 5.05
N TYR A 126 -2.75 9.01 4.28
CA TYR A 126 -4.11 9.47 4.46
C TYR A 126 -4.95 8.38 5.08
N PHE A 127 -5.68 8.68 6.16
CA PHE A 127 -6.49 7.72 6.87
C PHE A 127 -7.96 7.91 6.51
N PRO A 128 -8.52 7.11 5.59
CA PRO A 128 -9.94 7.21 5.28
C PRO A 128 -10.76 6.85 6.52
N ASN A 129 -11.99 7.34 6.64
CA ASN A 129 -12.81 7.16 7.86
C ASN A 129 -12.90 5.69 8.33
N PHE A 130 -13.04 4.73 7.40
CA PHE A 130 -13.06 3.30 7.74
C PHE A 130 -11.75 2.79 8.36
N LEU A 131 -10.61 3.33 7.94
CA LEU A 131 -9.30 2.99 8.48
C LEU A 131 -9.11 3.70 9.81
N TYR A 132 -9.42 5.00 9.88
CA TYR A 132 -9.29 5.82 11.09
C TYR A 132 -10.01 5.20 12.30
N GLN A 133 -11.22 4.66 12.10
CA GLN A 133 -11.98 3.95 13.15
C GLN A 133 -11.31 2.65 13.64
N LYS A 134 -10.42 2.06 12.85
CA LYS A 134 -9.67 0.84 13.19
C LYS A 134 -8.27 1.12 13.72
N VAL A 135 -7.75 2.33 13.56
CA VAL A 135 -6.43 2.71 14.06
C VAL A 135 -6.43 2.71 15.58
N LYS A 136 -5.46 2.02 16.16
CA LYS A 136 -5.16 2.10 17.59
C LYS A 136 -3.80 2.73 17.78
N VAL A 137 -3.71 3.67 18.71
CA VAL A 137 -2.46 4.38 19.00
C VAL A 137 -2.02 4.02 20.42
N TYR A 138 -0.73 3.79 20.60
CA TYR A 138 -0.14 3.42 21.87
C TYR A 138 1.13 4.24 22.13
N SER A 139 1.41 4.56 23.38
CA SER A 139 2.74 4.95 23.85
C SER A 139 3.46 3.70 24.32
N LYS A 140 4.65 3.45 23.81
CA LYS A 140 5.51 2.35 24.24
C LYS A 140 6.58 2.92 25.16
N THR A 141 6.41 2.72 26.47
CA THR A 141 7.34 3.18 27.50
C THR A 141 7.72 1.97 28.36
N ASP A 142 9.02 1.66 28.44
CA ASP A 142 9.54 0.55 29.25
C ASP A 142 8.86 -0.81 29.02
N GLY A 143 8.44 -1.08 27.77
CA GLY A 143 7.79 -2.34 27.39
C GLY A 143 6.31 -2.44 27.77
N VAL A 144 5.71 -1.37 28.31
CA VAL A 144 4.27 -1.27 28.57
C VAL A 144 3.62 -0.41 27.49
N ASP A 145 2.61 -0.97 26.83
CA ASP A 145 1.81 -0.27 25.83
C ASP A 145 0.63 0.45 26.51
N GLN A 146 0.65 1.79 26.51
CA GLN A 146 -0.42 2.62 27.04
C GLN A 146 -1.27 3.19 25.90
N PRO A 147 -2.61 3.02 25.92
CA PRO A 147 -3.45 3.53 24.84
C PRO A 147 -3.42 5.07 24.78
N LEU A 148 -3.31 5.60 23.56
CA LEU A 148 -3.37 7.01 23.22
C LEU A 148 -4.48 7.28 22.20
N LYS A 149 -4.85 8.55 22.04
CA LYS A 149 -5.66 8.99 20.89
C LYS A 149 -4.74 9.43 19.75
N PRO A 150 -5.20 9.37 18.48
CA PRO A 150 -4.45 9.92 17.35
C PRO A 150 -4.03 11.39 17.54
N GLY A 151 -4.86 12.19 18.21
CA GLY A 151 -4.57 13.59 18.57
C GLY A 151 -3.42 13.80 19.56
N ASP A 152 -2.95 12.74 20.24
CA ASP A 152 -1.84 12.83 21.20
C ASP A 152 -0.46 12.68 20.53
N LEU A 153 -0.43 12.29 19.26
CA LEU A 153 0.78 12.24 18.44
C LEU A 153 1.28 13.64 18.12
N LYS A 154 2.59 13.84 18.04
CA LYS A 154 3.19 15.15 17.75
C LYS A 154 4.22 15.07 16.63
N ILE A 155 4.44 16.20 15.99
CA ILE A 155 5.55 16.38 15.05
C ILE A 155 6.86 16.12 15.81
N GLY A 156 7.74 15.31 15.21
CA GLY A 156 9.01 14.87 15.80
C GLY A 156 8.91 13.55 16.58
N ASP A 157 7.71 13.04 16.85
CA ASP A 157 7.56 11.73 17.49
C ASP A 157 8.13 10.62 16.57
N THR A 158 8.91 9.71 17.16
CA THR A 158 9.28 8.45 16.50
C THR A 158 8.17 7.44 16.72
N VAL A 159 7.66 6.86 15.64
CA VAL A 159 6.57 5.90 15.66
C VAL A 159 6.93 4.61 14.94
N LEU A 160 6.43 3.49 15.44
CA LEU A 160 6.35 2.22 14.73
C LEU A 160 4.91 2.03 14.23
N LEU A 161 4.76 2.05 12.92
CA LEU A 161 3.53 1.77 12.21
C LEU A 161 3.46 0.27 11.95
N VAL A 162 2.39 -0.37 12.40
CA VAL A 162 2.14 -1.79 12.20
C VAL A 162 0.80 -1.95 11.50
N GLU A 163 0.84 -2.42 10.26
CA GLU A 163 -0.36 -2.63 9.44
C GLU A 163 -0.54 -4.11 9.17
N THR A 164 -1.76 -4.62 9.35
CA THR A 164 -2.12 -5.97 8.96
C THR A 164 -3.32 -5.93 8.01
N TYR A 165 -3.16 -6.46 6.81
CA TYR A 165 -4.20 -6.42 5.78
C TYR A 165 -4.43 -7.78 5.13
N ASN A 166 -5.65 -7.96 4.63
CA ASN A 166 -6.09 -9.10 3.86
C ASN A 166 -5.89 -8.81 2.36
N PRO A 167 -4.93 -9.48 1.69
CA PRO A 167 -4.64 -9.22 0.29
C PRO A 167 -5.76 -9.65 -0.67
N ARG A 168 -6.81 -10.33 -0.18
CA ARG A 168 -8.00 -10.68 -0.97
C ARG A 168 -8.79 -9.45 -1.41
N PHE A 169 -8.78 -8.39 -0.61
CA PHE A 169 -9.60 -7.20 -0.84
C PHE A 169 -8.75 -6.06 -1.42
N ALA A 170 -9.39 -5.17 -2.18
CA ALA A 170 -8.74 -4.00 -2.77
C ALA A 170 -8.41 -2.94 -1.68
N PRO A 171 -7.44 -2.03 -1.93
CA PRO A 171 -7.01 -0.99 -0.98
C PRO A 171 -8.10 -0.04 -0.45
N ASP A 172 -9.17 0.13 -1.22
CA ASP A 172 -10.32 0.98 -0.90
C ASP A 172 -11.46 0.23 -0.19
N ASN A 173 -11.34 -1.09 -0.01
CA ASN A 173 -12.35 -1.90 0.67
C ASN A 173 -12.10 -1.93 2.20
N PRO A 174 -13.08 -1.56 3.04
CA PRO A 174 -12.95 -1.62 4.50
C PRO A 174 -12.55 -2.99 5.07
N GLU A 175 -12.89 -4.10 4.41
CA GLU A 175 -12.55 -5.46 4.83
C GLU A 175 -11.07 -5.80 4.58
N GLN A 176 -10.35 -4.99 3.82
CA GLN A 176 -8.92 -5.16 3.58
C GLN A 176 -8.12 -4.95 4.87
N VAL A 177 -8.44 -3.94 5.65
CA VAL A 177 -7.69 -3.61 6.88
C VAL A 177 -8.16 -4.51 8.01
N ILE A 178 -7.27 -5.39 8.48
CA ILE A 178 -7.50 -6.26 9.64
C ILE A 178 -7.17 -5.48 10.92
N SER A 179 -5.98 -4.89 10.97
CA SER A 179 -5.57 -4.00 12.07
C SER A 179 -4.59 -2.94 11.58
N TYR A 180 -4.59 -1.81 12.29
CA TYR A 180 -3.62 -0.74 12.08
C TYR A 180 -3.25 -0.18 13.45
N GLU A 181 -1.98 -0.27 13.81
CA GLU A 181 -1.47 0.12 15.13
C GLU A 181 -0.31 1.10 14.96
N ILE A 182 -0.32 2.18 15.74
CA ILE A 182 0.74 3.18 15.78
C ILE A 182 1.32 3.18 17.19
N PHE A 183 2.58 2.79 17.33
CA PHE A 183 3.28 2.83 18.61
C PHE A 183 4.23 4.03 18.63
N ARG A 184 3.95 5.04 19.44
CA ARG A 184 4.91 6.10 19.76
C ARG A 184 6.02 5.51 20.62
N ILE A 185 7.25 5.56 20.13
CA ILE A 185 8.45 5.11 20.81
C ILE A 185 9.03 6.32 21.56
N GLN A 186 9.17 6.20 22.87
CA GLN A 186 9.82 7.19 23.74
C GLN A 186 11.26 6.77 24.06
#